data_AF-A0A8T5K4A4-F1
#
_entry.id   AF-A0A8T5K4A4-F1
#
_cell.length_a   1.000
_cell.length_b   1.000
_cell.length_c   1.000
_cell.angle_alpha   90.00
_cell.angle_beta   90.00
_cell.angle_gamma   90.00
#
_symmetry.space_group_name_H-M   'P 1'
#
loop_
_entity.id
_entity.type
_entity.pdbx_description
1 polymer ?
#
loop_
_entity_poly.entity_id
_entity_poly.type
_entity_poly.pdbx_seq_one_letter_code
_entity_poly.pdbx_strand_id
1 'polypeptide(L)' 'MDIITVIGIILAVLLAVLLSRVLSYVLKFALFAIVFLLIMMFFFGYTFDQIFDWAMNIVLWVV' A
#
# COMPACT_ATOMS: atom_id res chain seq x y z
N MET A 1 19.49 -27.74 -20.16
CA MET A 1 19.39 -26.45 -19.44
C MET A 1 20.50 -26.43 -18.43
N ASP A 2 21.28 -25.35 -18.38
CA ASP A 2 22.42 -25.26 -17.47
C ASP A 2 21.95 -25.02 -16.02
N ILE A 3 22.73 -25.50 -15.06
CA ILE A 3 22.45 -25.33 -13.62
C ILE A 3 22.24 -23.85 -13.26
N ILE A 4 22.97 -22.94 -13.90
CA ILE A 4 22.86 -21.49 -13.70
C ILE A 4 21.48 -20.97 -14.14
N THR A 5 20.96 -21.46 -15.27
CA THR A 5 19.64 -21.06 -15.76
C THR A 5 18.53 -21.55 -14.84
N VAL A 6 18.66 -22.75 -14.28
CA VAL A 6 17.71 -23.31 -13.31
C VAL A 6 17.68 -22.49 -12.01
N ILE A 7 18.85 -22.13 -11.47
CA ILE A 7 18.96 -21.31 -10.25
C ILE A 7 18.39 -19.90 -10.47
N GLY A 8 18.67 -19.29 -11.63
CA GLY A 8 18.15 -17.96 -11.97
C GLY A 8 16.61 -17.92 -12.02
N ILE A 9 15.98 -18.95 -12.57
CA ILE A 9 14.51 -19.08 -12.61
C ILE A 9 13.95 -19.20 -11.19
N ILE A 10 14.57 -20.02 -10.33
CA ILE A 10 14.12 -20.21 -8.94
C ILE A 10 14.18 -18.88 -8.16
N LEU A 11 15.26 -18.12 -8.30
CA LEU A 11 15.39 -16.81 -7.65
C LEU A 11 14.36 -15.80 -8.17
N ALA A 12 14.13 -15.76 -9.48
CA ALA A 12 13.13 -14.87 -10.08
C ALA A 12 11.71 -15.17 -9.56
N VAL A 13 11.36 -16.46 -9.43
CA VAL A 13 10.06 -16.89 -8.88
C VAL A 13 9.95 -16.50 -7.41
N LEU A 14 10.99 -16.71 -6.59
CA LEU A 14 10.98 -16.31 -5.18
C LEU A 14 10.78 -14.80 -5.01
N LEU A 15 11.49 -13.99 -5.80
CA LEU A 15 11.34 -12.53 -5.80
C LEU A 15 9.94 -12.12 -6.23
N ALA A 16 9.38 -12.72 -7.28
CA ALA A 16 8.02 -12.43 -7.74
C ALA A 16 6.96 -12.78 -6.68
N VAL A 17 7.13 -13.89 -5.95
CA VAL A 17 6.23 -14.28 -4.84
C VAL A 17 6.34 -13.32 -3.65
N LEU A 18 7.55 -12.87 -3.31
CA LEU A 18 7.74 -11.85 -2.28
C LEU A 18 7.09 -10.53 -2.69
N LEU A 19 7.32 -10.09 -3.93
CA LEU A 19 6.77 -8.86 -4.46
C LEU A 19 5.24 -8.90 -4.49
N SER A 20 4.64 -10.02 -4.89
CA SER A 20 3.17 -10.16 -4.95
C SER A 20 2.52 -10.08 -3.56
N ARG A 21 3.18 -10.65 -2.53
CA ARG A 21 2.74 -10.50 -1.14
C ARG A 21 2.79 -9.05 -0.71
N VAL A 22 3.91 -8.36 -0.93
CA VAL A 22 4.06 -6.93 -0.60
C VAL A 22 2.98 -6.10 -1.30
N LEU A 23 2.77 -6.34 -2.60
CA LEU A 23 1.75 -5.64 -3.39
C LEU A 23 0.35 -5.87 -2.81
N SER A 24 0.05 -7.10 -2.36
CA SER A 24 -1.23 -7.43 -1.72
C SER A 24 -1.44 -6.66 -0.42
N TYR A 25 -0.42 -6.53 0.41
CA TYR A 25 -0.50 -5.73 1.64
C TYR A 25 -0.72 -4.24 1.32
N VAL A 26 0.02 -3.70 0.35
CA VAL A 26 -0.12 -2.30 -0.09
C VAL A 26 -1.53 -2.04 -0.65
N LEU A 27 -2.06 -2.95 -1.48
CA LEU A 27 -3.41 -2.84 -2.02
C LEU A 27 -4.49 -2.85 -0.92
N LYS A 28 -4.37 -3.75 0.06
CA LYS A 28 -5.29 -3.77 1.20
C LYS A 28 -5.23 -2.47 1.99
N PHE A 29 -4.03 -1.97 2.27
CA PHE A 29 -3.85 -0.69 2.95
C PHE A 29 -4.46 0.47 2.17
N ALA A 30 -4.23 0.54 0.86
CA ALA A 30 -4.81 1.56 0.00
C ALA A 30 -6.35 1.50 -0.01
N LEU A 31 -6.94 0.30 -0.07
CA LEU A 31 -8.39 0.12 0.02
C LEU A 31 -8.94 0.62 1.36
N PHE A 32 -8.29 0.28 2.48
CA PHE A 32 -8.70 0.79 3.80
C PHE A 32 -8.59 2.31 3.89
N ALA A 33 -7.53 2.90 3.35
CA ALA A 33 -7.35 4.35 3.30
C ALA A 33 -8.46 5.03 2.49
N ILE A 34 -8.84 4.48 1.33
CA ILE A 34 -9.95 5.00 0.51
C ILE A 34 -11.29 4.90 1.26
N VAL A 35 -11.58 3.77 1.88
CA VAL A 35 -12.81 3.58 2.67
C VAL A 35 -12.86 4.57 3.82
N PHE A 36 -11.75 4.77 4.54
CA PHE A 36 -11.65 5.75 5.61
C PHE A 36 -11.91 7.17 5.09
N LEU A 37 -11.31 7.55 3.96
CA LEU A 37 -11.52 8.84 3.32
C LEU A 37 -12.99 9.06 2.97
N LEU A 38 -13.65 8.06 2.38
CA LEU A 38 -15.07 8.10 2.08
C LEU A 38 -15.91 8.26 3.34
N ILE A 39 -15.59 7.56 4.43
CA ILE A 39 -16.31 7.71 5.71
C ILE A 39 -16.18 9.15 6.22
N MET A 40 -14.98 9.71 6.22
CA MET A 40 -14.72 11.07 6.68
C MET A 40 -15.48 12.11 5.84
N MET A 41 -15.56 11.92 4.53
CA MET A 41 -16.31 12.82 3.64
C MET A 41 -17.83 12.67 3.79
N PHE A 42 -18.35 11.44 3.83
CA PHE A 42 -19.80 11.19 3.83
C PHE A 42 -20.45 11.34 5.21
N PHE A 43 -19.83 10.85 6.28
CA PHE A 43 -20.44 10.86 7.62
C PHE A 43 -20.19 12.17 8.36
N PHE A 44 -19.01 12.75 8.19
CA PHE A 44 -18.61 13.97 8.92
C PHE A 44 -18.65 15.23 8.05
N GLY A 45 -18.90 15.10 6.74
CA GLY A 45 -18.98 16.24 5.82
C GLY A 45 -17.63 16.94 5.59
N TYR A 46 -16.51 16.29 5.94
CA TYR A 46 -15.19 16.87 5.71
C TYR A 46 -14.88 16.94 4.22
N THR A 47 -14.27 18.05 3.81
CA THR A 47 -13.74 18.19 2.45
C THR A 47 -12.44 17.40 2.29
N PHE A 48 -12.09 17.02 1.07
CA PHE A 48 -10.85 16.28 0.79
C PHE A 48 -9.62 17.01 1.33
N ASP A 49 -9.57 18.34 1.16
CA ASP A 49 -8.46 19.18 1.62
C ASP A 49 -8.27 19.12 3.13
N GLN A 50 -9.36 19.13 3.91
CA GLN A 50 -9.31 19.03 5.38
C GLN A 50 -8.79 17.66 5.85
N ILE A 51 -9.19 16.58 5.18
CA ILE A 51 -8.74 15.23 5.52
C ILE A 51 -7.25 15.08 5.18
N PHE A 52 -6.83 15.62 4.03
CA PHE A 52 -5.44 15.60 3.61
C PHE A 52 -4.56 16.40 4.57
N ASP A 53 -4.99 17.61 4.96
CA ASP A 53 -4.24 18.46 5.88
C ASP A 53 -4.15 17.83 7.28
N TRP A 54 -5.23 17.20 7.76
CA TRP A 54 -5.21 16.41 9.00
C TRP A 54 -4.24 15.22 8.93
N ALA A 55 -4.25 14.46 7.83
CA ALA A 55 -3.36 13.32 7.63
C ALA A 55 -1.89 13.76 7.59
N MET A 56 -1.59 14.86 6.90
CA MET A 56 -0.25 15.44 6.84
C MET A 56 0.23 15.90 8.22
N ASN A 57 -0.64 16.55 8.99
CA ASN A 57 -0.31 16.94 10.36
C ASN A 57 -0.03 15.73 11.27
N ILE A 58 -0.76 14.62 11.11
CA ILE A 58 -0.46 13.38 11.85
C ILE A 58 0.91 12.83 11.46
N VAL A 59 1.22 12.77 10.17
CA VAL A 59 2.51 12.26 9.69
C VAL A 59 3.65 13.12 10.23
N LEU A 60 3.52 14.45 10.17
CA LEU A 60 4.50 15.39 10.69
C LEU A 60 4.61 15.37 12.22
N TRP A 61 3.57 14.91 12.93
CA TRP A 61 3.59 14.80 14.39
C TRP A 61 4.24 13.50 14.89
N VAL A 62 4.26 12.46 14.05
CA VAL A 62 4.92 11.18 14.35
C VAL A 62 6.42 11.22 14.03
N VAL A 63 6.87 12.14 13.17
CA VAL A 63 8.29 12.37 12.80
C VAL A 63 8.92 13.37 13.76
#